data_AF-A0A6G1LDU9-F1
#
_entry.id   AF-A0A6G1LDU9-F1
#
_cell.length_a   1.000
_cell.length_b   1.000
_cell.length_c   1.000
_cell.angle_alpha   90.00
_cell.angle_beta   90.00
_cell.angle_gamma   90.00
#
_symmetry.space_group_name_H-M   'P 1'
#
loop_
_entity.id
_entity.type
_entity.pdbx_description
1 polymer ?
#
loop_
_entity_poly.entity_id
_entity_poly.type
_entity_poly.pdbx_seq_one_letter_code
_entity_poly.pdbx_strand_id
1 'polypeptide(L)'
;MKNCDWDTALQPSGSGSREEKADAELDAFLKSLESPTGAAATNEPAHNHIEPDTPKPATHDRLLPDGSLNIHPDALYPVTMSCRQAFDQAVYCQSLGGKFNDIYRYGQLKDCGEHWGAFWFCMRNRTLPAKDKEHQIREYYRLRDEKRKKEFGSSENIWDIREKPVERAFWRDPDADDGDGRSPQPVT
;
A
#
# COMPACT_ATOMS: atom_id res chain seq x y z
N MET A 1 -2.30 29.89 47.49
CA MET A 1 -2.78 30.12 46.11
C MET A 1 -1.88 31.13 45.43
N LYS A 2 -1.09 30.70 44.44
CA LYS A 2 -0.38 31.60 43.51
C LYS A 2 -0.75 31.14 42.12
N ASN A 3 -1.49 31.98 41.41
CA ASN A 3 -1.90 31.75 40.04
C ASN A 3 -0.67 31.95 39.16
N CYS A 4 -0.31 30.93 38.37
CA CYS A 4 0.61 31.08 37.26
C CYS A 4 -0.21 31.51 36.05
N ASP A 5 -0.15 32.80 35.78
CA ASP A 5 -0.66 33.48 34.60
C ASP A 5 0.23 33.07 33.40
N TRP A 6 -0.37 32.50 32.35
CA TRP A 6 0.35 31.96 31.18
C TRP A 6 0.30 32.92 29.97
N ASP A 7 -0.23 34.13 30.12
CA ASP A 7 -0.53 35.03 29.01
C ASP A 7 0.65 35.88 28.47
N THR A 8 1.91 35.48 28.66
CA THR A 8 3.07 36.27 28.16
C THR A 8 4.08 35.51 27.30
N ALA A 9 3.66 34.97 26.15
CA ALA A 9 4.60 34.74 25.03
C ALA A 9 3.90 34.37 23.71
N LEU A 10 3.32 35.36 23.02
CA LEU A 10 3.16 35.31 21.57
C LEU A 10 3.42 36.72 21.02
N GLN A 11 4.69 37.10 20.97
CA GLN A 11 5.10 38.18 20.07
C GLN A 11 5.19 37.60 18.65
N PRO A 12 4.46 38.13 17.65
CA PRO A 12 4.70 37.79 16.26
C PRO A 12 6.01 38.43 15.82
N SER A 13 7.10 37.66 15.86
CA SER A 13 8.38 38.08 15.29
C SER A 13 8.29 38.04 13.76
N GLY A 14 8.14 39.21 13.14
CA GLY A 14 8.47 39.51 11.73
C GLY A 14 8.40 38.36 10.74
N SER A 15 7.20 37.86 10.44
CA SER A 15 6.96 36.85 9.38
C SER A 15 6.12 37.39 8.21
N GLY A 16 5.61 38.62 8.32
CA GLY A 16 4.65 39.19 7.36
C GLY A 16 5.12 39.13 5.92
N SER A 17 6.36 39.51 5.61
CA SER A 17 6.82 39.58 4.21
C SER A 17 7.03 38.24 3.53
N ARG A 18 7.34 37.16 4.28
CA ARG A 18 7.56 35.82 3.71
C ARG A 18 6.24 35.07 3.56
N GLU A 19 5.35 35.18 4.53
CA GLU A 19 4.00 34.60 4.47
C GLU A 19 3.15 35.31 3.41
N GLU A 20 3.16 36.64 3.38
CA GLU A 20 2.43 37.43 2.36
C GLU A 20 2.92 37.12 0.94
N LYS A 21 4.24 36.86 0.77
CA LYS A 21 4.79 36.40 -0.52
C LYS A 21 4.35 34.98 -0.87
N ALA A 22 4.30 34.07 0.11
CA ALA A 22 3.83 32.71 -0.11
C ALA A 22 2.33 32.66 -0.46
N ASP A 23 1.52 33.50 0.19
CA ASP A 23 0.09 33.63 -0.11
C ASP A 23 -0.14 34.22 -1.50
N ALA A 24 0.66 35.21 -1.92
CA ALA A 24 0.60 35.76 -3.27
C ALA A 24 1.00 34.73 -4.36
N GLU A 25 2.00 33.90 -4.09
CA GLU A 25 2.41 32.81 -5.01
C GLU A 25 1.35 31.71 -5.09
N LEU A 26 0.68 31.38 -3.98
CA LEU A 26 -0.41 30.41 -3.94
C LEU A 26 -1.65 30.91 -4.68
N ASP A 27 -2.03 32.17 -4.48
CA ASP A 27 -3.20 32.77 -5.12
C ASP A 27 -3.02 32.90 -6.64
N ALA A 28 -1.80 33.20 -7.11
CA ALA A 28 -1.45 33.17 -8.52
C ALA A 28 -1.57 31.76 -9.13
N PHE A 29 -1.17 30.72 -8.38
CA PHE A 29 -1.30 29.34 -8.81
C PHE A 29 -2.77 28.90 -8.90
N LEU A 30 -3.60 29.22 -7.90
CA LEU A 30 -5.03 28.90 -7.93
C LEU A 30 -5.76 29.57 -9.11
N LYS A 31 -5.45 30.84 -9.40
CA LYS A 31 -5.97 31.55 -10.58
C LYS A 31 -5.58 30.91 -11.91
N SER A 32 -4.42 30.26 -11.98
CA SER A 32 -3.99 29.53 -13.18
C SER A 32 -4.83 28.28 -13.44
N LEU A 33 -5.29 27.62 -12.37
CA LEU A 33 -6.10 26.39 -12.44
C LEU A 33 -7.58 26.70 -12.71
N GLU A 34 -8.07 27.85 -12.26
CA GLU A 34 -9.48 28.24 -12.38
C GLU A 34 -9.84 28.81 -13.76
N SER A 35 -8.86 28.96 -14.66
CA SER A 35 -9.13 29.38 -16.04
C SER A 35 -10.11 28.41 -16.73
N PRO A 36 -11.22 28.91 -17.29
CA PRO A 36 -12.38 28.09 -17.62
C PRO A 36 -12.06 27.09 -18.73
N THR A 37 -12.20 25.81 -18.38
CA THR A 37 -12.25 24.71 -19.33
C THR A 37 -13.64 24.69 -19.98
N GLY A 38 -13.73 25.07 -21.25
CA GLY A 38 -14.89 24.82 -22.14
C GLY A 38 -14.91 25.78 -23.35
N ALA A 39 -14.95 25.37 -24.61
CA ALA A 39 -15.06 24.06 -25.24
C ALA A 39 -14.56 24.09 -26.71
N ALA A 40 -14.00 22.96 -27.16
CA ALA A 40 -13.98 22.36 -28.50
C ALA A 40 -13.35 23.09 -29.73
N ALA A 41 -12.18 22.60 -30.16
CA ALA A 41 -11.93 22.22 -31.56
C ALA A 41 -10.83 21.15 -31.62
N THR A 42 -11.18 20.01 -32.19
CA THR A 42 -10.33 18.90 -32.58
C THR A 42 -9.22 19.38 -33.52
N ASN A 43 -7.98 19.32 -33.05
CA ASN A 43 -6.81 19.05 -33.89
C ASN A 43 -5.97 18.06 -33.09
N GLU A 44 -5.92 16.81 -33.53
CA GLU A 44 -4.90 15.87 -33.10
C GLU A 44 -3.55 16.34 -33.62
N PRO A 45 -2.57 16.66 -32.78
CA PRO A 45 -1.21 16.26 -33.04
C PRO A 45 -1.07 14.87 -32.44
N ALA A 46 -0.74 13.89 -33.29
CA ALA A 46 -0.30 12.57 -32.87
C ALA A 46 0.75 12.72 -31.75
N HIS A 47 0.32 12.52 -30.51
CA HIS A 47 1.25 12.32 -29.41
C HIS A 47 1.88 10.97 -29.69
N ASN A 48 3.11 11.01 -30.23
CA ASN A 48 4.06 9.94 -30.06
C ASN A 48 4.08 9.64 -28.56
N HIS A 49 3.36 8.58 -28.19
CA HIS A 49 3.47 7.96 -26.88
C HIS A 49 4.88 7.36 -26.85
N ILE A 50 5.86 8.20 -26.54
CA ILE A 50 7.08 7.74 -25.91
C ILE A 50 6.58 7.31 -24.54
N GLU A 51 6.29 6.02 -24.39
CA GLU A 51 6.17 5.43 -23.07
C GLU A 51 7.38 5.92 -22.28
N PRO A 52 7.19 6.65 -21.16
CA PRO A 52 8.27 6.76 -20.21
C PRO A 52 8.60 5.31 -19.86
N ASP A 53 9.85 4.93 -20.13
CA ASP A 53 10.48 3.67 -19.78
C ASP A 53 10.42 3.54 -18.26
N THR A 54 9.22 3.29 -17.78
CA THR A 54 8.90 3.02 -16.39
C THR A 54 9.43 1.61 -16.27
N PRO A 55 10.50 1.35 -15.51
CA PRO A 55 10.95 -0.01 -15.32
C PRO A 55 9.76 -0.74 -14.71
N LYS A 56 9.08 -1.53 -15.56
CA LYS A 56 7.99 -2.42 -15.18
C LYS A 56 8.51 -3.11 -13.93
N PRO A 57 7.84 -2.97 -12.77
CA PRO A 57 8.36 -3.50 -11.52
C PRO A 57 8.71 -4.96 -11.80
N ALA A 58 10.00 -5.29 -11.68
CA ALA A 58 10.53 -6.58 -12.07
C ALA A 58 9.62 -7.63 -11.45
N THR A 59 8.79 -8.22 -12.31
CA THR A 59 7.88 -9.27 -11.92
C THR A 59 8.81 -10.35 -11.43
N HIS A 60 8.63 -10.80 -10.20
CA HIS A 60 9.57 -11.74 -9.59
C HIS A 60 9.60 -12.98 -10.48
N ASP A 61 10.60 -13.07 -11.36
CA ASP A 61 10.74 -14.16 -12.31
C ASP A 61 11.15 -15.38 -11.50
N ARG A 62 10.13 -15.99 -10.89
CA ARG A 62 10.21 -17.32 -10.29
C ARG A 62 10.41 -18.38 -11.38
N LEU A 63 10.42 -17.99 -12.64
CA LEU A 63 10.66 -18.86 -13.78
C LEU A 63 12.16 -18.99 -14.02
N LEU A 64 12.65 -20.23 -14.04
CA LEU A 64 13.97 -20.52 -14.59
C LEU A 64 13.97 -20.20 -16.10
N PRO A 65 15.15 -20.06 -16.73
CA PRO A 65 15.27 -19.92 -18.18
C PRO A 65 14.60 -21.05 -18.98
N ASP A 66 14.36 -22.19 -18.33
CA ASP A 66 13.69 -23.39 -18.85
C ASP A 66 12.16 -23.36 -18.68
N GLY A 67 11.60 -22.27 -18.15
CA GLY A 67 10.16 -22.12 -17.90
C GLY A 67 9.63 -22.90 -16.69
N SER A 68 10.48 -23.64 -15.97
CA SER A 68 10.14 -24.29 -14.71
C SER A 68 10.10 -23.30 -13.54
N LEU A 69 9.30 -23.59 -12.51
CA LEU A 69 9.19 -22.74 -11.32
C LEU A 69 10.36 -23.01 -10.36
N ASN A 70 11.03 -21.96 -9.91
CA ASN A 70 12.04 -22.01 -8.85
C ASN A 70 11.34 -22.24 -7.50
N ILE A 71 11.37 -23.48 -7.00
CA ILE A 71 10.74 -23.89 -5.72
C ILE A 71 11.67 -23.66 -4.51
N HIS A 72 12.82 -23.02 -4.69
CA HIS A 72 13.72 -22.75 -3.58
C HIS A 72 13.10 -21.73 -2.59
N PRO A 73 13.18 -21.93 -1.26
CA PRO A 73 12.60 -21.01 -0.28
C PRO A 73 13.12 -19.57 -0.44
N ASP A 74 14.38 -19.39 -0.83
CA ASP A 74 14.97 -18.07 -1.06
C ASP A 74 14.43 -17.35 -2.32
N ALA A 75 13.85 -18.10 -3.27
CA ALA A 75 13.23 -17.53 -4.47
C ALA A 75 11.84 -16.92 -4.18
N LEU A 76 11.30 -17.14 -2.98
CA LEU A 76 10.03 -16.54 -2.57
C LEU A 76 10.15 -15.03 -2.32
N TYR A 77 11.35 -14.58 -1.91
CA TYR A 77 11.60 -13.21 -1.50
C TYR A 77 12.15 -12.36 -2.65
N PRO A 78 11.71 -11.10 -2.76
CA PRO A 78 12.18 -10.21 -3.81
C PRO A 78 13.63 -9.80 -3.57
N VAL A 79 14.38 -9.64 -4.67
CA VAL A 79 15.78 -9.19 -4.67
C VAL A 79 15.94 -7.70 -4.97
N THR A 80 14.89 -7.07 -5.50
CA THR A 80 14.88 -5.65 -5.86
C THR A 80 13.83 -4.90 -5.05
N MET A 81 14.11 -3.64 -4.73
CA MET A 81 13.15 -2.72 -4.10
C MET A 81 13.33 -1.30 -4.63
N SER A 82 12.23 -0.56 -4.74
CA SER A 82 12.20 0.83 -5.21
C SER A 82 12.00 1.81 -4.03
N CYS A 83 12.96 2.71 -3.81
CA CYS A 83 12.88 3.65 -2.67
C CYS A 83 11.74 4.66 -2.84
N ARG A 84 11.42 5.03 -4.09
CA ARG A 84 10.30 5.92 -4.41
C ARG A 84 8.96 5.31 -3.97
N GLN A 85 8.75 4.05 -4.30
CA GLN A 85 7.52 3.34 -3.93
C GLN A 85 7.46 3.11 -2.41
N ALA A 86 8.57 2.79 -1.77
CA ALA A 86 8.63 2.66 -0.31
C ALA A 86 8.26 3.97 0.40
N PHE A 87 8.69 5.11 -0.15
CA PHE A 87 8.29 6.43 0.34
C PHE A 87 6.79 6.69 0.15
N ASP A 88 6.25 6.42 -1.04
CA ASP A 88 4.83 6.62 -1.32
C ASP A 88 3.95 5.80 -0.37
N GLN A 89 4.34 4.55 -0.09
CA GLN A 89 3.65 3.69 0.87
C GLN A 89 3.70 4.25 2.30
N ALA A 90 4.85 4.80 2.72
CA ALA A 90 5.00 5.39 4.06
C ALA A 90 4.15 6.65 4.24
N VAL A 91 4.18 7.55 3.25
CA VAL A 91 3.37 8.78 3.27
C VAL A 91 1.88 8.47 3.15
N TYR A 92 1.52 7.52 2.29
CA TYR A 92 0.14 7.07 2.15
C TYR A 92 -0.40 6.53 3.47
N CYS A 93 0.40 5.72 4.17
CA CYS A 93 0.04 5.26 5.51
C CYS A 93 -0.12 6.42 6.49
N GLN A 94 0.75 7.42 6.48
CA GLN A 94 0.62 8.57 7.39
C GLN A 94 -0.56 9.49 7.04
N SER A 95 -1.08 9.41 5.80
CA SER A 95 -2.14 10.29 5.34
C SER A 95 -3.46 10.06 6.08
N LEU A 96 -4.08 11.17 6.52
CA LEU A 96 -5.35 11.14 7.28
C LEU A 96 -6.54 10.66 6.45
N GLY A 97 -6.45 10.73 5.11
CA GLY A 97 -7.56 10.40 4.20
C GLY A 97 -7.98 8.93 4.24
N GLY A 98 -7.07 8.00 4.51
CA GLY A 98 -7.37 6.57 4.63
C GLY A 98 -7.49 6.05 6.07
N LYS A 99 -6.87 6.74 7.03
CA LYS A 99 -6.79 6.32 8.44
C LYS A 99 -8.08 6.51 9.23
N PHE A 100 -9.00 7.35 8.76
CA PHE A 100 -10.30 7.55 9.43
C PHE A 100 -11.11 6.24 9.50
N ASN A 101 -11.03 5.39 8.48
CA ASN A 101 -11.70 4.09 8.47
C ASN A 101 -11.11 3.14 9.53
N ASP A 102 -9.78 3.12 9.68
CA ASP A 102 -9.09 2.31 10.69
C ASP A 102 -9.49 2.72 12.12
N ILE A 103 -9.57 4.03 12.40
CA ILE A 103 -10.08 4.54 13.67
C ILE A 103 -11.53 4.14 13.88
N TYR A 104 -12.39 4.32 12.87
CA TYR A 104 -13.81 3.99 12.98
C TYR A 104 -14.06 2.50 13.23
N ARG A 105 -13.31 1.61 12.56
CA ARG A 105 -13.49 0.16 12.67
C ARG A 105 -12.77 -0.48 13.86
N TYR A 106 -11.53 -0.07 14.13
CA TYR A 106 -10.66 -0.75 15.10
C TYR A 106 -10.35 0.11 16.33
N GLY A 107 -10.74 1.38 16.35
CA GLY A 107 -10.50 2.28 17.48
C GLY A 107 -9.02 2.67 17.69
N GLN A 108 -8.13 2.26 16.79
CA GLN A 108 -6.69 2.51 16.88
C GLN A 108 -6.10 2.80 15.50
N LEU A 109 -5.11 3.67 15.47
CA LEU A 109 -4.31 3.91 14.28
C LEU A 109 -3.38 2.71 14.07
N LYS A 110 -3.43 2.11 12.87
CA LYS A 110 -2.44 1.10 12.47
C LYS A 110 -1.05 1.74 12.47
N ASP A 111 -0.07 1.04 13.05
CA ASP A 111 1.33 1.47 13.07
C ASP A 111 1.89 1.52 11.64
N CYS A 112 2.45 2.67 11.26
CA CYS A 112 3.08 2.90 9.94
C CYS A 112 4.60 2.62 9.96
N GLY A 113 5.16 2.17 11.09
CA GLY A 113 6.58 1.93 11.27
C GLY A 113 7.19 0.94 10.28
N GLU A 114 6.42 -0.06 9.80
CA GLU A 114 6.90 -1.01 8.79
C GLU A 114 7.26 -0.31 7.47
N HIS A 115 6.40 0.57 6.98
CA HIS A 115 6.61 1.30 5.72
C HIS A 115 7.78 2.29 5.83
N TRP A 116 7.87 3.00 6.95
CA TRP A 116 9.01 3.88 7.22
C TRP A 116 10.32 3.10 7.36
N GLY A 117 10.29 1.94 8.00
CA GLY A 117 11.43 1.03 8.09
C GLY A 117 11.93 0.58 6.71
N ALA A 118 11.01 0.24 5.79
CA ALA A 118 11.34 -0.13 4.43
C ALA A 118 11.98 1.02 3.64
N PHE A 119 11.44 2.24 3.79
CA PHE A 119 12.00 3.44 3.18
C PHE A 119 13.43 3.72 3.66
N TRP A 120 13.65 3.76 4.97
CA TRP A 120 14.98 4.02 5.54
C TRP A 120 15.98 2.91 5.21
N PHE A 121 15.54 1.65 5.20
CA PHE A 121 16.35 0.53 4.74
C PHE A 121 16.77 0.73 3.27
N CYS A 122 15.86 1.10 2.38
CA CYS A 122 16.18 1.35 0.98
C CYS A 122 17.16 2.51 0.80
N MET A 123 16.92 3.63 1.51
CA MET A 123 17.80 4.81 1.47
C MET A 123 19.21 4.48 1.96
N ARG A 124 19.32 3.71 3.05
CA ARG A 124 20.61 3.29 3.62
C ARG A 124 21.37 2.33 2.71
N ASN A 125 20.66 1.41 2.04
CA ASN A 125 21.28 0.39 1.19
C ASN A 125 21.44 0.80 -0.27
N ARG A 126 21.11 2.05 -0.63
CA ARG A 126 21.13 2.53 -2.02
C ARG A 126 22.53 2.53 -2.64
N THR A 127 23.58 2.75 -1.84
CA THR A 127 24.97 2.88 -2.30
C THR A 127 25.72 1.55 -2.37
N LEU A 128 25.11 0.44 -1.95
CA LEU A 128 25.76 -0.88 -2.02
C LEU A 128 25.85 -1.40 -3.46
N PRO A 129 26.87 -2.22 -3.76
CA PRO A 129 26.97 -2.91 -5.04
C PRO A 129 25.79 -3.86 -5.24
N ALA A 130 25.40 -4.11 -6.50
CA ALA A 130 24.19 -4.83 -6.86
C ALA A 130 24.05 -6.21 -6.16
N LYS A 131 25.12 -7.02 -6.13
CA LYS A 131 25.10 -8.35 -5.50
C LYS A 131 24.83 -8.30 -4.00
N ASP A 132 25.48 -7.39 -3.29
CA ASP A 132 25.30 -7.25 -1.84
C ASP A 132 23.93 -6.66 -1.52
N LYS A 133 23.45 -5.74 -2.36
CA LYS A 133 22.12 -5.15 -2.25
C LYS A 133 21.02 -6.21 -2.40
N GLU A 134 21.12 -7.08 -3.39
CA GLU A 134 20.15 -8.17 -3.59
C GLU A 134 20.07 -9.10 -2.38
N HIS A 135 21.22 -9.47 -1.81
CA HIS A 135 21.30 -10.30 -0.61
C HIS A 135 20.65 -9.59 0.59
N GLN A 136 20.98 -8.31 0.82
CA GLN A 136 20.42 -7.53 1.94
C GLN A 136 18.91 -7.34 1.80
N ILE A 137 18.41 -7.07 0.59
CA ILE A 137 16.98 -6.91 0.34
C ILE A 137 16.25 -8.23 0.63
N ARG A 138 16.79 -9.35 0.16
CA ARG A 138 16.23 -10.68 0.42
C ARG A 138 16.12 -10.96 1.92
N GLU A 139 17.21 -10.75 2.66
CA GLU A 139 17.25 -10.93 4.11
C GLU A 139 16.29 -9.99 4.83
N TYR A 140 16.16 -8.74 4.39
CA TYR A 140 15.19 -7.79 4.95
C TYR A 140 13.74 -8.31 4.84
N TYR A 141 13.32 -8.79 3.67
CA TYR A 141 11.97 -9.33 3.49
C TYR A 141 11.75 -10.63 4.26
N ARG A 142 12.78 -11.48 4.37
CA ARG A 142 12.74 -12.68 5.19
C ARG A 142 12.49 -12.35 6.66
N LEU A 143 13.30 -11.48 7.24
CA LEU A 143 13.18 -11.06 8.64
C LEU A 143 11.83 -10.38 8.92
N ARG A 144 11.36 -9.57 7.97
CA ARG A 144 10.05 -8.91 8.05
C ARG A 144 8.90 -9.93 8.10
N ASP A 145 8.94 -10.94 7.24
CA ASP A 145 7.91 -11.96 7.21
C ASP A 145 7.99 -12.89 8.44
N GLU A 146 9.19 -13.20 8.94
CA GLU A 146 9.37 -13.90 10.21
C GLU A 146 8.80 -13.10 11.40
N LYS A 147 9.02 -11.78 11.44
CA LYS A 147 8.42 -10.89 12.45
C LYS A 147 6.90 -10.91 12.36
N ARG A 148 6.33 -10.76 11.15
CA ARG A 148 4.88 -10.80 10.93
C ARG A 148 4.27 -12.14 11.35
N LYS A 149 4.93 -13.26 11.02
CA LYS A 149 4.50 -14.60 11.44
C LYS A 149 4.46 -14.74 12.97
N LYS A 150 5.41 -14.15 13.68
CA LYS A 150 5.44 -14.17 15.15
C LYS A 150 4.34 -13.31 15.77
N GLU A 151 4.06 -12.13 15.19
CA GLU A 151 3.06 -11.19 15.71
C GLU A 151 1.62 -11.62 15.43
N PHE A 152 1.33 -12.07 14.20
CA PHE A 152 -0.03 -12.37 13.75
C PHE A 152 -0.35 -13.87 13.70
N GLY A 153 0.66 -14.74 13.85
CA GLY A 153 0.50 -16.19 13.70
C GLY A 153 0.41 -16.65 12.25
N SER A 154 0.55 -17.97 12.05
CA SER A 154 0.15 -18.63 10.79
C SER A 154 -1.37 -18.83 10.79
N SER A 155 -1.99 -18.90 9.61
CA SER A 155 -3.41 -19.29 9.49
C SER A 155 -3.70 -20.67 10.09
N GLU A 156 -2.70 -21.54 10.13
CA GLU A 156 -2.76 -22.86 10.78
C GLU A 156 -2.94 -22.77 12.31
N ASN A 157 -2.62 -21.63 12.93
CA ASN A 157 -2.87 -21.41 14.35
C ASN A 157 -4.33 -21.02 14.64
N ILE A 158 -5.06 -20.60 13.61
CA ILE A 158 -6.46 -20.17 13.72
C ILE A 158 -7.40 -21.29 13.26
N TRP A 159 -6.95 -22.11 12.30
CA TRP A 159 -7.75 -23.17 11.67
C TRP A 159 -7.01 -24.50 11.72
N ASP A 160 -7.60 -25.48 12.41
CA ASP A 160 -7.13 -26.86 12.38
C ASP A 160 -7.46 -27.53 11.03
N ILE A 161 -6.56 -28.39 10.56
CA ILE A 161 -6.80 -29.20 9.36
C ILE A 161 -7.92 -30.20 9.68
N ARG A 162 -8.94 -30.26 8.81
CA ARG A 162 -10.02 -31.24 8.96
C ARG A 162 -9.50 -32.66 8.77
N GLU A 163 -9.75 -33.50 9.76
CA GLU A 163 -9.47 -34.94 9.69
C GLU A 163 -10.51 -35.72 8.88
N LYS A 164 -11.73 -35.18 8.74
CA LYS A 164 -12.84 -35.84 8.06
C LYS A 164 -13.30 -35.04 6.82
N PRO A 165 -13.67 -35.73 5.72
CA PRO A 165 -14.19 -35.07 4.54
C PRO A 165 -15.56 -34.43 4.84
N VAL A 166 -15.85 -33.31 4.18
CA VAL A 166 -17.15 -32.63 4.31
C VAL A 166 -18.17 -33.35 3.43
N GLU A 167 -19.12 -34.05 4.03
CA GLU A 167 -20.05 -34.93 3.31
C GLU A 167 -21.02 -34.17 2.38
N ARG A 168 -21.22 -32.85 2.58
CA ARG A 168 -22.14 -32.01 1.79
C ARG A 168 -21.74 -30.52 1.75
N ALA A 169 -20.61 -30.19 1.11
CA ALA A 169 -20.13 -28.79 1.05
C ALA A 169 -21.04 -27.84 0.23
N PHE A 170 -21.68 -28.35 -0.82
CA PHE A 170 -22.53 -27.59 -1.74
C PHE A 170 -23.85 -28.33 -1.98
N TRP A 171 -24.67 -28.47 -0.93
CA TRP A 171 -25.92 -29.23 -0.99
C TRP A 171 -27.09 -28.51 -1.68
N ARG A 172 -26.99 -27.18 -1.83
CA ARG A 172 -27.96 -26.35 -2.53
C ARG A 172 -27.31 -25.91 -3.85
N ASP A 173 -27.89 -26.35 -4.94
CA ASP A 173 -27.57 -25.84 -6.27
C ASP A 173 -28.17 -24.42 -6.39
N PRO A 174 -27.35 -23.37 -6.58
CA PRO A 174 -27.85 -22.00 -6.70
C PRO A 174 -28.70 -21.77 -7.96
N ASP A 175 -28.63 -22.66 -8.95
CA ASP A 175 -29.39 -22.58 -10.20
C ASP A 175 -30.71 -23.38 -10.16
N ALA A 176 -31.00 -24.06 -9.04
CA ALA A 176 -32.13 -25.00 -8.95
C ALA A 176 -33.47 -24.40 -8.46
N ASP A 177 -33.55 -23.11 -8.15
CA ASP A 177 -34.80 -22.47 -7.71
C ASP A 177 -35.17 -21.28 -8.61
N ASP A 178 -35.51 -21.56 -9.87
CA ASP A 178 -36.40 -20.74 -10.69
C ASP A 178 -37.37 -21.65 -11.46
N GLY A 179 -38.34 -22.24 -10.74
CA GLY A 179 -39.62 -22.62 -11.36
C GLY A 179 -40.16 -24.04 -11.14
N ASP A 180 -40.38 -24.47 -9.90
CA ASP A 180 -41.65 -25.09 -9.48
C ASP A 180 -41.62 -25.53 -8.00
N GLY A 181 -42.65 -25.15 -7.24
CA GLY A 181 -42.76 -25.45 -5.81
C GLY A 181 -43.06 -26.94 -5.51
N ARG A 182 -42.12 -27.84 -5.75
CA ARG A 182 -42.22 -29.25 -5.32
C ARG A 182 -41.03 -29.66 -4.45
N SER A 183 -41.18 -29.53 -3.14
CA SER A 183 -40.26 -30.11 -2.17
C SER A 183 -40.09 -31.63 -2.40
N PRO A 184 -38.85 -32.16 -2.48
CA PRO A 184 -38.62 -33.60 -2.52
C PRO A 184 -39.01 -34.23 -1.18
N GLN A 185 -39.89 -35.23 -1.22
CA GLN A 185 -40.22 -36.05 -0.04
C GLN A 185 -39.03 -36.95 0.32
N PRO A 186 -38.76 -37.20 1.62
CA PRO A 186 -37.74 -38.15 2.03
C PRO A 186 -38.13 -39.56 1.57
N VAL A 187 -37.23 -40.20 0.83
CA VAL A 187 -37.36 -41.62 0.47
C VAL A 187 -36.99 -42.43 1.72
N THR A 188 -37.95 -43.23 2.20
CA THR A 188 -37.82 -44.18 3.31
C THR A 188 -36.90 -45.33 2.98
#